data_AF-A0A1A2WIF2-F1
#
_entry.id   AF-A0A1A2WIF2-F1
#
_cell.length_a   1.000
_cell.length_b   1.000
_cell.length_c   1.000
_cell.angle_alpha   90.00
_cell.angle_beta   90.00
_cell.angle_gamma   90.00
#
_symmetry.space_group_name_H-M   'P 1'
#
loop_
_entity.id
_entity.type
_entity.pdbx_description
1 polymer ?
#
loop_
_entity_poly.entity_id
_entity_poly.type
_entity_poly.pdbx_seq_one_letter_code
_entity_poly.pdbx_strand_id
1 'polypeptide(L)'
;MSEATGNDRIDDVAPGDVIAVDRGAGDQPYKVVFKDFTDGRFVVTLEGAGETFQLDLSPGTPVNRSLAAKWESGQSPTPHADG
;
A
#
# COMPACT_ATOMS: atom_id res chain seq x y z
N MET A 1 -0.66 -10.61 -20.21
CA MET A 1 -0.13 -9.86 -19.06
C MET A 1 -1.26 -8.95 -18.63
N SER A 2 -1.97 -9.30 -17.56
CA SER A 2 -3.17 -8.56 -17.15
C SER A 2 -2.73 -7.22 -16.58
N GLU A 3 -3.05 -6.17 -17.33
CA GLU A 3 -2.87 -4.78 -16.95
C GLU A 3 -3.57 -4.58 -15.60
N ALA A 4 -2.80 -4.27 -14.55
CA ALA A 4 -3.36 -3.98 -13.24
C ALA A 4 -4.06 -2.61 -13.30
N THR A 5 -5.28 -2.58 -13.84
CA THR A 5 -6.22 -1.46 -13.72
C THR A 5 -6.78 -1.47 -12.30
N GLY A 6 -5.98 -1.12 -11.30
CA GLY A 6 -6.32 -1.28 -9.89
C GLY A 6 -6.73 0.02 -9.19
N ASN A 7 -7.65 0.79 -9.76
CA ASN A 7 -8.35 1.83 -8.98
C ASN A 7 -9.36 1.12 -8.08
N ASP A 8 -8.84 0.46 -7.05
CA ASP A 8 -9.64 -0.26 -6.08
C ASP A 8 -10.27 0.72 -5.08
N ARG A 9 -11.24 0.24 -4.30
CA ARG A 9 -11.82 1.05 -3.23
C ARG A 9 -11.18 0.69 -1.92
N ILE A 10 -11.14 1.64 -0.99
CA ILE A 10 -10.67 1.38 0.37
C ILE A 10 -11.44 0.23 1.07
N ASP A 11 -12.64 -0.04 0.59
CA ASP A 11 -13.46 -1.19 0.96
C ASP A 11 -12.74 -2.53 0.71
N ASP A 12 -12.02 -2.70 -0.40
CA ASP A 12 -11.30 -3.95 -0.77
C ASP A 12 -9.91 -4.08 -0.13
N VAL A 13 -9.33 -2.97 0.32
CA VAL A 13 -7.97 -2.94 0.87
C VAL A 13 -7.85 -3.77 2.15
N ALA A 14 -6.92 -4.71 2.22
CA ALA A 14 -6.71 -5.52 3.42
C ALA A 14 -5.42 -5.13 4.17
N PRO A 15 -5.30 -5.41 5.48
CA PRO A 15 -4.00 -5.35 6.15
C PRO A 15 -3.01 -6.30 5.48
N GLY A 16 -1.81 -5.79 5.19
CA GLY A 16 -0.78 -6.42 4.38
C GLY A 16 -0.68 -5.86 2.97
N ASP A 17 -1.71 -5.15 2.50
CA ASP A 17 -1.74 -4.57 1.17
C ASP A 17 -0.93 -3.26 1.07
N VAL A 18 -0.49 -2.91 -0.14
CA VAL A 18 0.22 -1.65 -0.40
C VAL A 18 -0.65 -0.74 -1.25
N ILE A 19 -1.01 0.40 -0.67
CA ILE A 19 -1.77 1.44 -1.36
C ILE A 19 -0.88 2.65 -1.57
N ALA A 20 -1.09 3.36 -2.68
CA ALA A 20 -0.42 4.60 -2.93
C ALA A 20 -1.27 5.77 -2.39
N VAL A 21 -0.62 6.66 -1.66
CA VAL A 21 -1.24 7.79 -0.97
C VAL A 21 -0.46 9.06 -1.30
N ASP A 22 -1.16 10.06 -1.84
CA ASP A 22 -0.61 11.41 -1.98
C ASP A 22 -0.78 12.19 -0.67
N ARG A 23 0.35 12.58 -0.08
CA ARG A 23 0.41 13.45 1.11
C ARG A 23 0.98 14.84 0.80
N GLY A 24 0.97 15.24 -0.46
CA GLY A 24 1.53 16.52 -0.93
C GLY A 24 2.95 16.42 -1.48
N ALA A 25 3.55 15.22 -1.48
CA ALA A 25 4.82 14.92 -2.14
C ALA A 25 4.64 14.04 -3.39
N GLY A 26 3.40 13.76 -3.79
CA GLY A 26 3.05 12.78 -4.81
C GLY A 26 2.59 11.45 -4.21
N ASP A 27 2.07 10.60 -5.09
CA ASP A 27 1.58 9.26 -4.77
C ASP A 27 2.72 8.36 -4.28
N GLN A 28 2.76 8.07 -2.98
CA GLN A 28 3.79 7.21 -2.38
C GLN A 28 3.21 5.89 -1.89
N PRO A 29 3.92 4.77 -2.05
CA PRO A 29 3.45 3.46 -1.60
C PRO A 29 3.58 3.32 -0.08
N TYR A 30 2.50 2.91 0.57
CA TYR A 30 2.45 2.61 1.99
C TYR A 30 1.77 1.28 2.26
N LYS A 31 2.30 0.54 3.22
CA LYS A 31 1.73 -0.75 3.63
C LYS A 31 0.64 -0.53 4.65
N VAL A 32 -0.50 -1.13 4.42
CA VAL A 32 -1.58 -1.18 5.39
C VAL A 32 -1.19 -2.17 6.48
N VAL A 33 -0.97 -1.70 7.70
CA VAL A 33 -0.69 -2.56 8.86
C VAL A 33 -1.94 -2.80 9.69
N PHE A 34 -2.90 -1.89 9.62
CA PHE A 34 -4.17 -2.00 10.32
C PHE A 34 -5.28 -1.30 9.53
N LYS A 35 -6.48 -1.86 9.55
CA LYS A 35 -7.69 -1.26 8.97
C LYS A 35 -8.86 -1.55 9.89
N ASP A 36 -9.60 -0.52 10.24
CA ASP A 36 -10.83 -0.60 11.02
C ASP A 36 -11.94 0.23 10.37
N PHE A 37 -13.19 -0.16 10.56
CA PHE A 37 -14.34 0.61 10.10
C PHE A 37 -15.14 1.07 11.31
N THR A 38 -15.03 2.36 11.64
CA THR A 38 -15.66 2.95 12.81
C THR A 38 -16.34 4.26 12.42
N ASP A 39 -17.49 4.54 13.03
CA ASP A 39 -18.26 5.76 12.79
C ASP A 39 -18.57 6.02 11.28
N GLY A 40 -18.76 4.96 10.50
CA GLY A 40 -19.02 5.06 9.07
C GLY A 40 -17.82 5.45 8.21
N ARG A 41 -16.59 5.38 8.74
CA ARG A 41 -15.33 5.68 8.03
C ARG A 41 -14.33 4.56 8.20
N PHE A 42 -13.44 4.40 7.22
CA PHE A 42 -12.30 3.52 7.31
C PHE A 42 -11.13 4.26 7.97
N VAL A 43 -10.65 3.71 9.07
CA VAL A 43 -9.44 4.15 9.75
C VAL A 43 -8.33 3.18 9.38
N VAL A 44 -7.39 3.66 8.57
CA VAL A 44 -6.32 2.82 8.00
C VAL A 44 -4.98 3.28 8.55
N THR A 45 -4.27 2.38 9.20
CA THR A 45 -2.90 2.61 9.65
C THR A 45 -1.94 2.10 8.58
N LEU A 46 -1.07 3.00 8.15
CA LEU A 46 -0.15 2.83 7.05
C LEU A 46 1.29 2.96 7.57
N GLU A 47 2.17 2.10 7.08
CA GLU A 47 3.60 2.07 7.39
C GLU A 47 4.40 2.32 6.11
N GLY A 48 5.34 3.26 6.15
CA GLY A 48 6.27 3.52 5.06
C GLY A 48 7.30 4.58 5.42
N ALA A 49 8.41 4.63 4.69
CA ALA A 49 9.51 5.57 4.92
C ALA A 49 10.07 5.59 6.37
N GLY A 50 9.89 4.51 7.13
CA GLY A 50 10.35 4.39 8.53
C GLY A 50 9.38 4.96 9.56
N GLU A 51 8.18 5.37 9.16
CA GLU A 51 7.14 5.87 10.05
C GLU A 51 5.80 5.15 9.84
N THR A 52 4.96 5.19 10.88
CA THR A 52 3.57 4.74 10.82
C THR A 52 2.64 5.91 11.05
N PHE A 53 1.59 6.01 10.25
CA PHE A 53 0.58 7.03 10.40
C PHE A 53 -0.81 6.45 10.16
N GLN A 54 -1.83 7.18 10.61
CA GLN A 54 -3.22 6.82 10.39
C GLN A 54 -3.86 7.76 9.38
N LEU A 55 -4.79 7.23 8.60
CA LEU A 55 -5.55 7.96 7.60
C LEU A 55 -7.04 7.59 7.73
N ASP A 56 -7.88 8.60 7.91
CA ASP A 56 -9.33 8.45 7.82
C ASP A 56 -9.78 8.60 6.36
N LEU A 57 -10.48 7.58 5.88
CA LEU A 57 -10.96 7.48 4.51
C LEU A 57 -12.46 7.22 4.52
N SER A 58 -13.19 7.95 3.69
CA SER A 58 -14.60 7.67 3.46
C SER A 58 -14.77 6.34 2.71
N PRO A 59 -15.84 5.57 2.98
CA PRO A 59 -16.16 4.40 2.20
C PRO A 59 -16.33 4.77 0.72
N GLY A 60 -15.89 3.91 -0.18
CA GLY A 60 -15.87 4.17 -1.62
C GLY A 60 -14.76 5.11 -2.09
N THR A 61 -13.88 5.61 -1.20
CA THR A 61 -12.72 6.39 -1.61
C THR A 61 -11.87 5.57 -2.60
N PRO A 62 -11.59 6.11 -3.80
CA PRO A 62 -10.69 5.47 -4.74
C PRO A 62 -9.28 5.47 -4.16
N VAL A 63 -8.66 4.31 -4.12
CA VAL A 63 -7.27 4.13 -3.70
C VAL A 63 -6.53 3.40 -4.80
N ASN A 64 -5.31 3.84 -5.07
CA ASN A 64 -4.49 3.18 -6.07
C ASN A 64 -3.77 2.01 -5.40
N ARG A 65 -4.29 0.80 -5.63
CA ARG A 65 -3.69 -0.42 -5.10
C ARG A 65 -2.47 -0.77 -5.94
N SER A 66 -1.29 -0.67 -5.35
CA SER A 66 -0.08 -1.18 -5.98
C SER A 66 -0.08 -2.69 -5.80
N LEU A 67 -0.67 -3.38 -6.78
CA LEU A 67 -1.05 -4.79 -6.78
C LEU A 67 0.19 -5.71 -6.64
N ALA A 68 0.74 -5.83 -5.44
CA ALA A 68 1.80 -6.77 -5.00
C ALA A 68 3.04 -6.91 -5.92
N ALA A 69 3.17 -6.09 -6.95
CA ALA A 69 4.27 -6.12 -7.89
C ALA A 69 5.37 -5.30 -7.26
N LYS A 70 6.22 -6.01 -6.53
CA LYS A 70 7.50 -5.53 -6.04
C LYS A 70 7.37 -4.58 -4.82
N TRP A 71 7.04 -5.15 -3.66
CA TRP A 71 8.09 -5.05 -2.63
C TRP A 71 9.25 -5.86 -3.20
N GLU A 72 10.02 -5.23 -4.09
CA GLU A 72 11.30 -5.74 -4.52
C GLU A 72 12.11 -5.72 -3.24
N SER A 73 12.03 -6.84 -2.53
CA SER A 73 13.16 -7.33 -1.78
C SER A 73 14.34 -7.11 -2.71
N GLY A 74 15.13 -6.08 -2.44
CA GLY A 74 16.53 -6.08 -2.77
C GLY A 74 17.17 -7.21 -1.96
N GLN A 75 16.74 -8.46 -2.19
CA GLN A 75 17.63 -9.59 -2.10
C GLN A 75 18.64 -9.27 -3.20
N SER A 76 19.71 -8.59 -2.80
CA SER A 76 20.90 -8.40 -3.61
C SER A 76 21.17 -9.74 -4.27
N PRO A 77 21.26 -9.83 -5.61
CA PRO A 77 21.84 -11.01 -6.21
C PRO A 77 23.24 -11.04 -5.63
N THR A 78 23.50 -11.92 -4.66
CA THR A 78 24.85 -12.23 -4.24
C THR A 78 25.51 -12.72 -5.52
N PRO A 79 26.50 -12.03 -6.09
CA PRO A 79 27.27 -12.62 -7.16
C PRO A 79 28.06 -13.76 -6.51
N HIS A 80 27.54 -14.98 -6.55
CA HIS A 80 28.40 -16.14 -6.45
C HIS A 80 29.28 -16.12 -7.71
N ALA A 81 30.44 -15.48 -7.59
CA ALA A 81 31.56 -15.79 -8.46
C ALA A 81 32.01 -17.20 -8.08
N ASP A 82 31.56 -18.17 -8.86
CA ASP A 82 32.10 -19.52 -8.91
C ASP A 82 33.46 -19.47 -9.62
N GLY A 83 34.48 -20.07 -9.00
CA GLY A 83 35.69 -20.60 -9.66
C GLY A 83 36.78 -19.62 -10.04
#